data_AF-A0A4R8FZK5-F1
#
_entry.id   AF-A0A4R8FZK5-F1
#
_cell.length_a   1.000
_cell.length_b   1.000
_cell.length_c   1.000
_cell.angle_alpha   90.00
_cell.angle_beta   90.00
_cell.angle_gamma   90.00
#
_symmetry.space_group_name_H-M   'P 1'
#
loop_
_entity.id
_entity.type
_entity.pdbx_description
1 polymer ?
#
loop_
_entity_poly.entity_id
_entity_poly.type
_entity_poly.pdbx_seq_one_letter_code
_entity_poly.pdbx_strand_id
1 'polypeptide(L)'
;MSEQSIDTMSREKLEATASDLGIKVSANMKDETLVAKIQEALGEAPPAATQHGPVNPAAPGEGEKSKRYRIIVATHDQDKQPVQVGVNGRPYVIQRGKEVIVPESVVEVLRNAVQHVYDPVTMEENQVMAYPFQILGEA
;
A
#
# COMPACT_ATOMS: atom_id res chain seq x y z
N MET A 1 26.62 23.81 -23.08
CA MET A 1 26.20 23.39 -21.72
C MET A 1 25.61 22.00 -21.90
N SER A 2 26.30 20.95 -21.47
CA SER A 2 25.87 19.58 -21.74
C SER A 2 24.74 19.18 -20.79
N GLU A 3 23.54 19.00 -21.32
CA GLU A 3 22.41 18.37 -20.63
C GLU A 3 22.76 16.89 -20.38
N GLN A 4 23.38 16.60 -19.24
CA GLN A 4 23.61 15.23 -18.80
C GLN A 4 22.31 14.73 -18.19
N SER A 5 21.61 13.83 -18.90
CA SER A 5 20.40 13.17 -18.41
C SER A 5 20.67 12.51 -17.05
N ILE A 6 19.98 13.01 -16.00
CA ILE A 6 20.11 12.59 -14.59
C ILE A 6 19.94 11.07 -14.44
N ASP A 7 19.15 10.46 -15.34
CA ASP A 7 18.86 9.03 -15.42
C ASP A 7 20.07 8.12 -15.68
N THR A 8 21.16 8.68 -16.25
CA THR A 8 22.39 7.93 -16.57
C THR A 8 23.56 8.23 -15.62
N MET A 9 23.33 9.04 -14.59
CA MET A 9 24.39 9.42 -13.66
C MET A 9 24.72 8.30 -12.68
N SER A 10 25.99 8.23 -12.28
CA SER A 10 26.42 7.34 -11.20
C SER A 10 25.84 7.79 -9.85
N ARG A 11 25.61 6.82 -8.95
CA ARG A 11 25.05 7.04 -7.62
C ARG A 11 25.74 8.18 -6.84
N GLU A 12 27.06 8.29 -6.91
CA GLU A 12 27.83 9.37 -6.26
C GLU A 12 27.43 10.77 -6.77
N LYS A 13 27.16 10.92 -8.07
CA LYS A 13 26.73 12.21 -8.64
C LYS A 13 25.29 12.55 -8.26
N LEU A 14 24.43 11.54 -8.17
CA LEU A 14 23.05 11.71 -7.69
C LEU A 14 23.05 12.15 -6.22
N GLU A 15 23.90 11.57 -5.38
CA GLU A 15 24.04 11.96 -3.97
C GLU A 15 24.59 13.38 -3.80
N ALA A 16 25.58 13.77 -4.62
CA ALA A 16 26.10 15.13 -4.64
C ALA A 16 25.01 16.15 -5.04
N THR A 17 24.24 15.83 -6.08
CA THR A 17 23.14 16.70 -6.57
C THR A 17 22.02 16.80 -5.55
N ALA A 18 21.63 15.69 -4.92
CA ALA A 18 20.63 15.66 -3.86
C ALA A 18 21.08 16.47 -2.64
N SER A 19 22.36 16.39 -2.27
CA SER A 19 22.92 17.15 -1.14
C SER A 19 22.96 18.65 -1.40
N ASP A 20 23.29 19.06 -2.64
CA ASP A 20 23.28 20.46 -3.07
C ASP A 20 21.85 21.05 -3.04
N LEU A 21 20.86 20.22 -3.39
CA LEU A 21 19.43 20.53 -3.30
C LEU A 21 18.85 20.39 -1.87
N GLY A 22 19.66 20.04 -0.86
CA GLY A 22 19.23 19.91 0.53
C GLY A 22 18.39 18.66 0.85
N ILE A 23 18.37 17.67 -0.04
CA ILE A 23 17.64 16.41 0.12
C ILE A 23 18.49 15.43 0.94
N LYS A 24 17.98 15.00 2.10
CA LYS A 24 18.62 13.95 2.91
C LYS A 24 18.59 12.61 2.19
N VAL A 25 19.76 12.16 1.74
CA VAL A 25 19.96 10.81 1.20
C VAL A 25 20.25 9.83 2.32
N SER A 26 19.54 8.71 2.34
CA SER A 26 19.82 7.60 3.26
C SER A 26 20.48 6.44 2.51
N ALA A 27 21.46 5.76 3.11
CA ALA A 27 22.23 4.68 2.47
C ALA A 27 21.38 3.51 1.91
N ASN A 28 20.16 3.32 2.43
CA ASN A 28 19.21 2.30 1.99
C ASN A 28 18.30 2.75 0.82
N MET A 29 18.51 3.94 0.28
CA MET A 29 17.70 4.50 -0.80
C MET A 29 18.17 3.97 -2.15
N LYS A 30 17.23 3.51 -2.98
CA LYS A 30 17.52 3.05 -4.35
C LYS A 30 17.77 4.23 -5.27
N ASP A 31 18.63 4.04 -6.27
CA ASP A 31 19.02 5.05 -7.24
C ASP A 31 17.79 5.63 -7.97
N GLU A 32 16.81 4.80 -8.34
CA GLU A 32 15.53 5.23 -8.94
C GLU A 32 14.74 6.20 -8.06
N THR A 33 14.70 5.94 -6.75
CA THR A 33 14.00 6.82 -5.79
C THR A 33 14.76 8.12 -5.57
N LEU A 34 16.10 8.06 -5.66
CA LEU A 34 16.97 9.23 -5.54
C LEU A 34 16.79 10.16 -6.74
N VAL A 35 16.77 9.62 -7.96
CA VAL A 35 16.47 10.35 -9.20
C VAL A 35 15.10 11.01 -9.12
N ALA A 36 14.06 10.29 -8.69
CA ALA A 36 12.72 10.84 -8.56
C ALA A 36 12.64 12.06 -7.62
N LYS A 37 13.33 12.01 -6.46
CA LYS A 37 13.37 13.15 -5.53
C LYS A 37 14.17 14.34 -6.06
N ILE A 38 15.27 14.07 -6.77
CA ILE A 38 16.07 15.11 -7.42
C ILE A 38 15.22 15.80 -8.49
N GLN A 39 14.49 15.03 -9.30
CA GLN A 39 13.61 15.55 -10.35
C GLN A 39 12.43 16.35 -9.79
N GLU A 40 11.86 15.91 -8.66
CA GLU A 40 10.84 16.65 -7.91
C GLU A 40 11.37 18.02 -7.40
N ALA A 41 12.59 18.05 -6.85
CA ALA A 41 13.21 19.29 -6.39
C ALA A 41 13.62 20.24 -7.52
N LEU A 42 13.93 19.70 -8.71
CA LEU A 42 14.20 20.46 -9.94
C LEU A 42 12.94 20.99 -10.62
N GLY A 43 11.74 20.64 -10.14
CA GLY A 43 10.47 21.23 -10.58
C GLY A 43 9.92 20.67 -11.89
N GLU A 44 10.44 19.55 -12.39
CA GLU A 44 9.81 18.84 -13.49
C GLU A 44 8.71 17.95 -12.92
N ALA A 45 7.52 18.52 -12.79
CA ALA A 45 6.34 17.85 -12.27
C ALA A 45 6.08 16.55 -13.07
N PRO A 46 6.17 15.36 -12.47
CA PRO A 46 5.63 14.17 -13.11
C PRO A 46 4.11 14.36 -13.26
N PRO A 47 3.50 13.89 -14.37
CA PRO A 47 2.07 14.01 -14.56
C PRO A 47 1.36 13.26 -13.45
N ALA A 48 0.56 14.00 -12.68
CA ALA A 48 -0.42 13.53 -11.71
C ALA A 48 0.08 12.42 -10.76
N ALA A 49 0.30 12.81 -9.50
CA ALA A 49 0.16 11.89 -8.39
C ALA A 49 -1.21 11.20 -8.47
N THR A 50 -1.25 10.04 -9.12
CA THR A 50 -2.29 9.05 -8.88
C THR A 50 -2.21 8.80 -7.37
N GLN A 51 -3.27 9.12 -6.66
CA GLN A 51 -3.42 8.84 -5.25
C GLN A 51 -3.52 7.32 -5.12
N HIS A 52 -2.38 6.62 -5.19
CA HIS A 52 -2.29 5.23 -4.80
C HIS A 52 -2.48 5.27 -3.29
N GLY A 53 -3.68 4.88 -2.84
CA GLY A 53 -3.92 4.60 -1.43
C GLY A 53 -2.80 3.71 -0.87
N PRO A 54 -2.54 3.75 0.45
CA PRO A 54 -1.32 3.21 1.04
C PRO A 54 -1.07 1.78 0.52
N VAL A 55 -0.10 1.64 -0.37
CA VAL A 55 0.39 0.36 -0.84
C VAL A 55 1.17 -0.23 0.31
N ASN A 56 0.63 -1.27 0.95
CA ASN A 56 1.46 -2.08 1.84
C ASN A 56 2.60 -2.64 0.98
N PRO A 57 3.86 -2.33 1.31
CA PRO A 57 4.98 -2.69 0.44
C PRO A 57 4.99 -4.20 0.25
N ALA A 58 5.06 -4.63 -1.01
CA ALA A 58 5.21 -6.02 -1.38
C ALA A 58 6.45 -6.58 -0.70
N ALA A 59 6.26 -7.50 0.24
CA ALA A 59 7.35 -8.09 0.99
C ALA A 59 8.11 -9.10 0.11
N PRO A 60 9.44 -9.26 0.28
CA PRO A 60 10.24 -10.19 -0.53
C PRO A 60 9.67 -11.62 -0.42
N GLY A 61 9.32 -12.22 -1.56
CA GLY A 61 8.72 -13.56 -1.63
C GLY A 61 7.24 -13.61 -2.05
N GLU A 62 6.59 -12.46 -2.24
CA GLU A 62 5.38 -12.39 -3.06
C GLU A 62 5.80 -12.65 -4.50
N GLY A 63 5.55 -13.86 -5.03
CA GLY A 63 5.85 -14.15 -6.43
C GLY A 63 5.23 -13.06 -7.31
N GLU A 64 5.95 -12.59 -8.32
CA GLU A 64 5.59 -11.48 -9.22
C GLU A 64 4.25 -11.64 -9.98
N LYS A 65 3.40 -12.63 -9.64
CA LYS A 65 2.20 -13.04 -10.36
C LYS A 65 0.91 -13.06 -9.51
N SER A 66 0.95 -12.64 -8.24
CA SER A 66 -0.26 -12.60 -7.42
C SER A 66 -1.15 -11.42 -7.83
N LYS A 67 -2.38 -11.71 -8.25
CA LYS A 67 -3.39 -10.68 -8.58
C LYS A 67 -3.59 -9.75 -7.39
N ARG A 68 -3.66 -8.46 -7.67
CA ARG A 68 -3.89 -7.42 -6.65
C ARG A 68 -5.25 -6.79 -6.84
N TYR A 69 -5.91 -6.53 -5.72
CA TYR A 69 -7.24 -5.94 -5.69
C TYR A 69 -7.21 -4.64 -4.91
N ARG A 70 -7.93 -3.64 -5.40
CA ARG A 70 -8.28 -2.44 -4.64
C ARG A 70 -9.50 -2.76 -3.82
N ILE A 71 -9.38 -2.67 -2.50
CA ILE A 71 -10.48 -2.88 -1.57
C ILE A 71 -10.72 -1.66 -0.70
N ILE A 72 -11.97 -1.49 -0.28
CA ILE A 72 -12.34 -0.59 0.82
C ILE A 72 -13.01 -1.44 1.89
N VAL A 73 -12.48 -1.38 3.11
CA VAL A 73 -13.13 -1.96 4.29
C VAL A 73 -14.07 -0.93 4.89
N ALA A 74 -15.32 -1.33 5.17
CA ALA A 74 -16.33 -0.43 5.73
C ALA A 74 -15.87 0.15 7.08
N THR A 75 -16.25 1.40 7.34
CA THR A 75 -16.08 2.02 8.67
C THR A 75 -17.34 1.78 9.48
N HIS A 76 -17.18 1.47 10.76
CA HIS A 76 -18.29 1.41 11.70
C HIS A 76 -18.06 2.49 12.76
N ASP A 77 -19.13 3.16 13.20
CA ASP A 77 -19.03 4.29 14.14
C ASP A 77 -18.32 3.93 15.45
N GLN A 78 -18.52 2.69 15.90
CA GLN A 78 -17.97 2.09 17.11
C GLN A 78 -16.53 1.59 16.94
N ASP A 79 -16.07 1.34 15.71
CA ASP A 79 -14.78 0.67 15.47
C ASP A 79 -14.01 1.33 14.33
N LYS A 80 -13.11 2.22 14.76
CA LYS A 80 -12.20 3.01 13.92
C LYS A 80 -10.81 2.39 13.83
N GLN A 81 -10.59 1.22 14.43
CA GLN A 81 -9.27 0.59 14.45
C GLN A 81 -8.94 0.01 13.06
N PRO A 82 -7.66 0.06 12.65
CA PRO A 82 -7.22 -0.58 11.41
C PRO A 82 -7.39 -2.10 11.51
N VAL A 83 -7.72 -2.75 10.39
CA VAL A 83 -7.88 -4.20 10.34
C VAL A 83 -6.53 -4.84 10.13
N GLN A 84 -6.12 -5.72 11.03
CA GLN A 84 -4.89 -6.49 10.91
C GLN A 84 -5.23 -7.92 10.45
N VAL A 85 -4.65 -8.34 9.33
CA VAL A 85 -4.84 -9.69 8.75
C VAL A 85 -3.51 -10.38 8.57
N GLY A 86 -3.44 -11.66 8.93
CA GLY A 86 -2.24 -12.49 8.76
C GLY A 86 -2.39 -13.42 7.56
N VAL A 87 -1.47 -13.36 6.61
CA VAL A 87 -1.39 -14.34 5.50
C VAL A 87 -0.04 -15.04 5.60
N ASN A 88 -0.03 -16.36 5.80
CA ASN A 88 1.19 -17.17 5.91
C ASN A 88 2.23 -16.58 6.90
N GLY A 89 1.77 -16.12 8.07
CA GLY A 89 2.63 -15.52 9.09
C GLY A 89 3.05 -14.06 8.82
N ARG A 90 2.58 -13.44 7.73
CA ARG A 90 2.85 -12.03 7.40
C ARG A 90 1.67 -11.16 7.81
N PRO A 91 1.86 -10.17 8.70
CA PRO A 91 0.80 -9.25 9.08
C PRO A 91 0.62 -8.15 8.02
N TYR A 92 -0.61 -7.90 7.61
CA TYR A 92 -1.04 -6.78 6.78
C TYR A 92 -1.97 -5.90 7.58
N VAL A 93 -1.73 -4.59 7.59
CA VAL A 93 -2.56 -3.61 8.26
C VAL A 93 -3.33 -2.81 7.21
N ILE A 94 -4.65 -2.87 7.26
CA ILE A 94 -5.58 -2.26 6.31
C ILE A 94 -6.32 -1.11 7.01
N GLN A 95 -6.22 0.10 6.48
CA GLN A 95 -6.95 1.25 7.02
C GLN A 95 -8.40 1.21 6.54
N ARG A 96 -9.36 1.26 7.47
CA ARG A 96 -10.79 1.30 7.14
C ARG A 96 -11.15 2.61 6.44
N GLY A 97 -12.12 2.54 5.52
CA GLY A 97 -12.64 3.70 4.78
C GLY A 97 -11.68 4.28 3.74
N LYS A 98 -10.51 3.66 3.53
CA LYS A 98 -9.55 4.05 2.51
C LYS A 98 -9.41 2.95 1.47
N GLU A 99 -9.09 3.35 0.26
CA GLU A 99 -8.69 2.42 -0.79
C GLU A 99 -7.31 1.85 -0.45
N VAL A 100 -7.24 0.53 -0.37
CA VAL A 100 -5.98 -0.19 -0.10
C VAL A 100 -5.81 -1.26 -1.17
N ILE A 101 -4.59 -1.33 -1.73
CA ILE A 101 -4.21 -2.37 -2.68
C ILE A 101 -3.67 -3.56 -1.88
N VAL A 102 -4.31 -4.71 -2.04
CA VAL A 102 -3.95 -5.95 -1.34
C VAL A 102 -3.87 -7.14 -2.32
N PRO A 103 -3.06 -8.17 -2.04
CA PRO A 103 -3.05 -9.37 -2.86
C PRO A 103 -4.34 -10.19 -2.69
N GLU A 104 -4.65 -11.04 -3.67
CA GLU A 104 -5.79 -11.97 -3.65
C GLU A 104 -5.90 -12.77 -2.36
N SER A 105 -4.77 -13.26 -1.83
CA SER A 105 -4.75 -14.03 -0.58
C SER A 105 -5.28 -13.25 0.62
N VAL A 106 -5.08 -11.92 0.66
CA VAL A 106 -5.67 -11.07 1.72
C VAL A 106 -7.19 -10.95 1.53
N VAL A 107 -7.65 -10.86 0.29
CA VAL A 107 -9.10 -10.82 -0.02
C VAL A 107 -9.77 -12.13 0.40
N GLU A 108 -9.14 -13.27 0.14
CA GLU A 108 -9.65 -14.58 0.58
C GLU A 108 -9.75 -14.68 2.10
N VAL A 109 -8.73 -14.20 2.83
CA VAL A 109 -8.78 -14.14 4.30
C VAL A 109 -9.94 -13.28 4.78
N LEU A 110 -10.16 -12.11 4.17
CA LEU A 110 -11.28 -11.24 4.52
C LEU A 110 -12.65 -11.87 4.21
N ARG A 111 -12.77 -12.66 3.13
CA ARG A 111 -14.01 -13.40 2.82
C ARG A 111 -14.32 -14.47 3.85
N ASN A 112 -13.29 -15.15 4.34
CA ASN A 112 -13.41 -16.22 5.32
C ASN A 112 -13.50 -15.70 6.77
N ALA A 113 -13.27 -14.40 6.99
CA ALA A 113 -13.40 -13.76 8.29
C ALA A 113 -14.87 -13.57 8.66
N VAL A 114 -15.48 -14.60 9.22
CA VAL A 114 -16.87 -14.61 9.71
C VAL A 114 -16.92 -14.53 11.24
N GLN A 115 -17.96 -13.87 11.74
CA GLN A 115 -18.31 -13.78 13.15
C GLN A 115 -19.65 -14.49 13.36
N HIS A 116 -19.69 -15.37 14.34
CA HIS A 116 -20.93 -16.03 14.78
C HIS A 116 -21.62 -15.11 15.80
N VAL A 117 -22.81 -14.62 15.44
CA VAL A 117 -23.64 -13.75 16.28
C VAL A 117 -24.91 -14.51 16.61
N TYR A 118 -25.20 -14.67 17.91
CA TYR A 118 -26.42 -15.29 18.38
C TYR A 118 -27.55 -14.25 18.47
N ASP A 119 -28.72 -14.60 17.96
CA ASP A 119 -29.92 -13.78 18.18
C ASP A 119 -30.35 -13.89 19.65
N PRO A 120 -30.54 -12.77 20.37
CA PRO A 120 -30.86 -12.79 21.79
C PRO A 120 -32.24 -13.37 22.10
N VAL A 121 -33.14 -13.48 21.11
CA VAL A 121 -34.51 -13.98 21.30
C VAL A 121 -34.65 -15.43 20.90
N THR A 122 -34.12 -15.82 19.73
CA THR A 122 -34.27 -17.19 19.20
C THR A 122 -33.10 -18.11 19.56
N MET A 123 -31.99 -17.57 20.08
CA MET A 123 -30.71 -18.27 20.28
C MET A 123 -30.16 -18.92 19.00
N GLU A 124 -30.63 -18.51 17.82
CA GLU A 124 -30.12 -19.02 16.55
C GLU A 124 -28.78 -18.35 16.21
N GLU A 125 -27.87 -19.13 15.63
CA GLU A 125 -26.56 -18.66 15.21
C GLU A 125 -26.62 -18.05 13.80
N ASN A 126 -26.28 -16.78 13.68
CA ASN A 126 -26.12 -16.10 12.40
C ASN A 126 -24.62 -15.85 12.12
N GLN A 127 -24.19 -16.19 10.91
CA GLN A 127 -22.84 -15.91 10.45
C GLN A 127 -22.85 -14.58 9.69
N VAL A 128 -22.14 -13.59 10.22
CA VAL A 128 -21.95 -12.28 9.58
C VAL A 128 -20.47 -12.08 9.26
N MET A 129 -20.16 -11.33 8.20
CA MET A 129 -18.77 -10.98 7.92
C MET A 129 -18.23 -10.08 9.03
N ALA A 130 -17.10 -10.45 9.63
CA ALA A 130 -16.46 -9.68 10.70
C ALA A 130 -15.99 -8.31 10.18
N TYR A 131 -15.51 -8.26 8.95
CA TYR A 131 -15.03 -7.04 8.30
C TYR A 131 -15.66 -6.89 6.92
N PRO A 132 -16.84 -6.25 6.81
CA PRO A 132 -17.47 -5.98 5.52
C PRO A 132 -16.54 -5.15 4.63
N PHE A 133 -16.31 -5.61 3.40
CA PHE A 133 -15.44 -4.93 2.45
C PHE A 133 -16.02 -4.97 1.04
N GLN A 134 -15.58 -4.03 0.20
CA GLN A 134 -15.94 -3.92 -1.21
C GLN A 134 -14.70 -3.96 -2.09
N ILE A 135 -14.78 -4.69 -3.20
CA ILE A 135 -13.73 -4.74 -4.22
C ILE A 135 -14.06 -3.68 -5.28
N LEU A 136 -13.14 -2.77 -5.53
CA LEU A 136 -13.29 -1.70 -6.53
C LEU A 136 -12.75 -2.10 -7.91
N GLY A 137 -11.79 -3.02 -7.96
CA GLY A 137 -11.19 -3.50 -9.21
C GLY A 137 -9.85 -4.19 -9.00
N GLU A 138 -9.33 -4.78 -10.08
CA GLU A 138 -7.97 -5.31 -10.15
C GLU A 138 -6.97 -4.14 -10.32
N ALA A 139 -5.83 -4.21 -9.61
CA ALA A 139 -4.87 -3.11 -9.46
C ALA A 139 -3.66 -3.23 -10.37
#